data_AF-A0A1H3UBB8-F1
#
_entry.id   AF-A0A1H3UBB8-F1
#
_cell.length_a   1.000
_cell.length_b   1.000
_cell.length_c   1.000
_cell.angle_alpha   90.00
_cell.angle_beta   90.00
_cell.angle_gamma   90.00
#
_symmetry.space_group_name_H-M   'P 1'
#
loop_
_entity.id
_entity.type
_entity.pdbx_description
1 polymer ?
#
loop_
_entity_poly.entity_id
_entity_poly.type
_entity_poly.pdbx_seq_one_letter_code
_entity_poly.pdbx_strand_id
1 'polypeptide(L)'
;MSNQSVSEKALLLAAEARRIAVSQSDQVNEFAVHTKIDTLRKNLDQLRVVLDAARQLNAKGAAIDLTDADAGLATFRGRSGKGVPSNKALDGAINTVSEVSTKIGATLKQAWVDWCDARLGELQVGRRVMLEGKAAHDANLSLRDLEKFRNGEPRAAAITQFRLIHDSLRERLDEAPDPDPQLVELFGRLNAGTTFDKLTADDLTLIHQHKLGSTIEVRRRVS
;
A
#
# COMPACT_ATOMS: atom_id res chain seq x y z
N MET A 1 15.39 28.37 -71.80
CA MET A 1 15.35 28.35 -70.33
C MET A 1 14.04 29.00 -69.89
N SER A 2 13.08 28.23 -69.40
CA SER A 2 11.72 28.74 -69.14
C SER A 2 11.72 29.57 -67.85
N ASN A 3 11.40 30.86 -67.98
CA ASN A 3 11.14 31.78 -66.88
C ASN A 3 9.81 31.38 -66.22
N GLN A 4 9.87 30.41 -65.30
CA GLN A 4 8.76 30.17 -64.37
C GLN A 4 8.46 31.48 -63.64
N SER A 5 7.22 31.93 -63.77
CA SER A 5 6.75 33.17 -63.17
C SER A 5 6.98 33.11 -61.66
N VAL A 6 7.38 34.23 -61.05
CA VAL A 6 7.58 34.34 -59.59
C VAL A 6 6.34 33.84 -58.82
N SER A 7 5.15 33.97 -59.41
CA SER A 7 3.90 33.43 -58.86
C SER A 7 3.82 31.90 -58.86
N GLU A 8 4.34 31.21 -59.88
CA GLU A 8 4.38 29.75 -59.97
C GLU A 8 5.38 29.17 -58.95
N LYS A 9 6.51 29.86 -58.76
CA LYS A 9 7.49 29.51 -57.72
C LYS A 9 6.91 29.73 -56.31
N ALA A 10 6.15 30.80 -56.10
CA ALA A 10 5.47 31.05 -54.83
C ALA A 10 4.37 30.02 -54.53
N LEU A 11 3.63 29.57 -55.55
CA LEU A 11 2.63 28.50 -55.43
C LEU A 11 3.27 27.14 -55.10
N LEU A 12 4.40 26.80 -55.73
CA LEU A 12 5.15 25.59 -55.42
C LEU A 12 5.74 25.62 -54.01
N LEU A 13 6.28 26.77 -53.57
CA LEU A 13 6.75 26.96 -52.19
C LEU A 13 5.61 26.89 -51.17
N ALA A 14 4.43 27.44 -51.48
CA ALA A 14 3.26 27.37 -50.59
C ALA A 14 2.65 25.96 -50.53
N ALA A 15 2.73 25.19 -51.62
CA ALA A 15 2.32 23.78 -51.64
C ALA A 15 3.31 22.91 -50.87
N GLU A 16 4.61 23.15 -51.02
CA GLU A 16 5.66 22.43 -50.31
C GLU A 16 5.67 22.76 -48.81
N ALA A 17 5.49 24.04 -48.45
CA ALA A 17 5.33 24.46 -47.05
C ALA A 17 4.07 23.83 -46.40
N ARG A 18 2.97 23.72 -47.15
CA ARG A 18 1.78 22.99 -46.68
C ARG A 18 2.05 21.50 -46.53
N ARG A 19 2.78 20.87 -47.45
CA ARG A 19 3.18 19.46 -47.35
C ARG A 19 4.04 19.19 -46.12
N ILE A 20 5.03 20.05 -45.86
CA ILE A 20 5.90 19.97 -44.68
C ILE A 20 5.10 20.22 -43.40
N ALA A 21 4.20 21.20 -43.39
CA ALA A 21 3.34 21.49 -42.24
C ALA A 21 2.39 20.32 -41.92
N VAL A 22 1.84 19.66 -42.94
CA VAL A 22 1.02 18.45 -42.78
C VAL A 22 1.87 17.30 -42.23
N SER A 23 3.06 17.04 -42.80
CA SER A 23 3.93 15.96 -42.29
C SER A 23 4.44 16.20 -40.87
N GLN A 24 4.71 17.46 -40.50
CA GLN A 24 5.09 17.84 -39.13
C GLN A 24 3.89 17.74 -38.17
N SER A 25 2.70 18.15 -38.59
CA SER A 25 1.47 17.99 -37.80
C SER A 25 1.13 16.52 -37.58
N ASP A 26 1.38 15.66 -38.56
CA ASP A 26 1.15 14.22 -38.46
C ASP A 26 2.14 13.57 -37.48
N GLN A 27 3.43 13.94 -37.54
CA GLN A 27 4.44 13.47 -36.58
C GLN A 27 4.18 13.97 -35.15
N VAL A 28 3.77 15.23 -34.97
CA VAL A 28 3.43 15.79 -33.65
C VAL A 28 2.19 15.09 -33.08
N ASN A 29 1.19 14.83 -33.91
CA ASN A 29 -0.02 14.08 -33.50
C ASN A 29 0.31 12.63 -33.16
N GLU A 30 1.16 11.96 -33.94
CA GLU A 30 1.61 10.59 -33.69
C GLU A 30 2.38 10.48 -32.36
N PHE A 31 3.32 11.40 -32.11
CA PHE A 31 4.05 11.47 -30.84
C PHE A 31 3.13 11.73 -29.64
N ALA A 32 2.16 12.64 -29.78
CA ALA A 32 1.18 12.93 -28.73
C ALA A 32 0.30 11.71 -28.40
N VAL A 33 -0.16 10.98 -29.43
CA VAL A 33 -0.94 9.74 -29.27
C VAL A 33 -0.10 8.66 -28.58
N HIS A 34 1.16 8.46 -29.00
CA HIS A 34 2.07 7.52 -28.35
C HIS A 34 2.27 7.82 -26.86
N THR A 35 2.52 9.09 -26.53
CA THR A 35 2.70 9.53 -25.15
C THR A 35 1.47 9.23 -24.30
N LYS A 36 0.26 9.47 -24.82
CA LYS A 36 -1.00 9.16 -24.13
C LYS A 36 -1.23 7.66 -23.95
N ILE A 37 -0.88 6.86 -24.95
CA ILE A 37 -0.94 5.39 -24.84
C ILE A 37 -0.01 4.90 -23.72
N ASP A 38 1.21 5.45 -23.63
CA ASP A 38 2.15 5.06 -22.57
C ASP A 38 1.67 5.50 -21.19
N THR A 39 1.05 6.68 -21.06
CA THR A 39 0.39 7.09 -19.81
C THR A 39 -0.75 6.14 -19.45
N LEU A 40 -1.60 5.78 -20.42
CA LEU A 40 -2.71 4.84 -20.18
C LEU A 40 -2.19 3.47 -19.73
N ARG A 41 -1.12 2.96 -20.34
CA ARG A 41 -0.47 1.70 -19.93
C ARG A 41 0.01 1.75 -18.48
N LYS A 42 0.71 2.82 -18.09
CA LYS A 42 1.17 3.02 -16.70
C LYS A 42 -0.01 3.03 -15.71
N ASN A 43 -1.09 3.72 -16.06
CA ASN A 43 -2.28 3.77 -15.21
C ASN A 43 -2.96 2.39 -15.08
N LEU A 44 -3.00 1.61 -16.16
CA LEU A 44 -3.52 0.24 -16.13
C LEU A 44 -2.64 -0.70 -15.30
N ASP A 45 -1.31 -0.57 -15.39
CA ASP A 45 -0.38 -1.35 -14.56
C ASP A 45 -0.57 -1.02 -13.07
N GLN A 46 -0.74 0.26 -12.74
CA GLN A 46 -1.05 0.68 -11.37
C GLN A 46 -2.40 0.12 -10.89
N LEU A 47 -3.45 0.22 -11.71
CA LEU A 47 -4.75 -0.35 -11.40
C LEU A 47 -4.65 -1.87 -11.18
N ARG A 48 -3.87 -2.57 -12.00
CA ARG A 48 -3.64 -4.02 -11.85
C ARG A 48 -3.00 -4.36 -10.51
N VAL A 49 -2.01 -3.60 -10.06
CA VAL A 49 -1.37 -3.79 -8.74
C VAL A 49 -2.38 -3.60 -7.61
N VAL A 50 -3.21 -2.55 -7.69
CA VAL A 50 -4.26 -2.29 -6.69
C VAL A 50 -5.30 -3.42 -6.68
N LEU A 51 -5.75 -3.88 -7.84
CA LEU A 51 -6.72 -4.98 -7.96
C LEU A 51 -6.16 -6.30 -7.43
N ASP A 52 -4.88 -6.60 -7.69
CA ASP A 52 -4.25 -7.81 -7.15
C ASP A 52 -4.20 -7.78 -5.63
N ALA A 53 -3.79 -6.66 -5.03
CA ALA A 53 -3.81 -6.49 -3.58
C ALA A 53 -5.23 -6.59 -3.00
N ALA A 54 -6.23 -5.97 -3.63
CA ALA A 54 -7.63 -6.05 -3.20
C ALA A 54 -8.20 -7.47 -3.28
N ARG A 55 -7.92 -8.21 -4.35
CA ARG A 55 -8.32 -9.61 -4.48
C ARG A 55 -7.66 -10.48 -3.42
N GLN A 56 -6.38 -10.27 -3.14
CA GLN A 56 -5.68 -11.00 -2.09
C GLN A 56 -6.27 -10.72 -0.71
N LEU A 57 -6.60 -9.47 -0.41
CA LEU A 57 -7.21 -9.11 0.86
C LEU A 57 -8.65 -9.67 0.98
N ASN A 58 -9.43 -9.64 -0.10
CA ASN A 58 -10.75 -10.29 -0.16
C ASN A 58 -10.66 -11.81 0.08
N ALA A 59 -9.63 -12.48 -0.47
CA ALA A 59 -9.39 -13.89 -0.20
C ALA A 59 -9.02 -14.19 1.27
N LYS A 60 -8.73 -13.17 2.08
CA LYS A 60 -8.53 -13.25 3.55
C LYS A 60 -9.73 -12.77 4.35
N GLY A 61 -10.87 -12.56 3.70
CA GLY A 61 -12.15 -12.23 4.34
C GLY A 61 -12.50 -10.74 4.40
N ALA A 62 -11.73 -9.85 3.76
CA ALA A 62 -12.18 -8.48 3.57
C ALA A 62 -13.30 -8.40 2.50
N ALA A 63 -14.11 -7.35 2.56
CA ALA A 63 -15.23 -7.11 1.67
C ALA A 63 -15.02 -5.84 0.84
N ILE A 64 -14.08 -5.88 -0.11
CA ILE A 64 -13.83 -4.80 -1.06
C ILE A 64 -14.64 -5.04 -2.32
N ASP A 65 -15.48 -4.06 -2.68
CA ASP A 65 -16.22 -4.08 -3.93
C ASP A 65 -15.31 -3.73 -5.13
N LEU A 66 -15.34 -4.57 -6.16
CA LEU A 66 -14.54 -4.48 -7.38
C LEU A 66 -15.40 -4.41 -8.65
N THR A 67 -16.73 -4.28 -8.55
CA THR A 67 -17.62 -4.30 -9.73
C THR A 67 -17.32 -3.20 -10.72
N ASP A 68 -16.88 -2.04 -10.25
CA ASP A 68 -16.58 -0.87 -11.09
C ASP A 68 -15.20 -0.93 -11.77
N ALA A 69 -14.40 -1.98 -11.54
CA ALA A 69 -13.05 -2.09 -12.10
C ALA A 69 -13.04 -2.03 -13.64
N ASP A 70 -14.12 -2.50 -14.28
CA ASP A 70 -14.28 -2.54 -15.73
C ASP A 70 -15.06 -1.33 -16.31
N ALA A 71 -15.49 -0.38 -15.48
CA ALA A 71 -16.42 0.71 -15.86
C ALA A 71 -15.93 1.60 -17.02
N GLY A 72 -14.62 1.61 -17.32
CA GLY A 72 -14.04 2.34 -18.46
C GLY A 72 -13.90 1.54 -19.76
N LEU A 73 -13.89 0.21 -19.70
CA LEU A 73 -13.52 -0.64 -20.84
C LEU A 73 -14.57 -0.65 -21.94
N ALA A 74 -15.86 -0.73 -21.58
CA ALA A 74 -16.97 -0.72 -22.52
C ALA A 74 -17.05 0.62 -23.29
N THR A 75 -16.92 1.73 -22.56
CA THR A 75 -16.95 3.10 -23.13
C THR A 75 -15.76 3.36 -24.04
N PHE A 76 -14.56 2.90 -23.66
CA PHE A 76 -13.38 3.01 -24.51
C PHE A 76 -13.52 2.19 -25.80
N ARG A 77 -13.96 0.93 -25.71
CA ARG A 77 -14.19 0.06 -26.89
C ARG A 77 -15.21 0.67 -27.85
N GLY A 78 -16.28 1.29 -27.34
CA GLY A 78 -17.28 1.97 -28.16
C GLY A 78 -16.74 3.21 -28.89
N ARG A 79 -15.78 3.93 -28.29
CA ARG A 79 -15.22 5.18 -28.84
C ARG A 79 -14.00 4.98 -29.73
N SER A 80 -13.31 3.83 -29.61
CA SER A 80 -12.11 3.55 -30.39
C SER A 80 -12.42 3.13 -31.83
N GLY A 81 -13.61 2.61 -32.13
CA GLY A 81 -13.97 2.16 -33.49
C GLY A 81 -12.96 1.15 -34.06
N LYS A 82 -13.11 0.73 -35.32
CA LYS A 82 -12.15 -0.19 -35.98
C LYS A 82 -10.80 0.48 -36.34
N GLY A 83 -10.38 1.53 -35.63
CA GLY A 83 -9.24 2.38 -35.99
C GLY A 83 -8.46 2.97 -34.80
N VAL A 84 -7.58 3.93 -35.07
CA VAL A 84 -6.75 4.59 -34.04
C VAL A 84 -7.65 5.46 -33.14
N PRO A 85 -7.57 5.32 -31.79
CA PRO A 85 -8.38 6.11 -30.88
C PRO A 85 -8.12 7.62 -31.01
N SER A 86 -9.18 8.44 -30.95
CA SER A 86 -9.01 9.89 -30.90
C SER A 86 -8.34 10.35 -29.59
N ASN A 87 -7.65 11.50 -29.63
CA ASN A 87 -7.06 12.11 -28.43
C ASN A 87 -8.07 12.26 -27.28
N LYS A 88 -9.31 12.65 -27.58
CA LYS A 88 -10.40 12.77 -26.60
C LYS A 88 -10.81 11.42 -26.00
N ALA A 89 -10.76 10.34 -26.78
CA ALA A 89 -11.02 8.99 -26.28
C ALA A 89 -9.90 8.51 -25.35
N LEU A 90 -8.64 8.83 -25.66
CA LEU A 90 -7.49 8.52 -24.81
C LEU A 90 -7.52 9.30 -23.51
N ASP A 91 -7.78 10.61 -23.53
CA ASP A 91 -7.90 11.44 -22.32
C ASP A 91 -9.03 10.93 -21.42
N GLY A 92 -10.18 10.60 -22.01
CA GLY A 92 -11.29 10.01 -21.28
C GLY A 92 -10.90 8.69 -20.60
N ALA A 93 -10.19 7.81 -21.31
CA ALA A 93 -9.73 6.54 -20.74
C ALA A 93 -8.70 6.74 -19.61
N ILE A 94 -7.73 7.64 -19.80
CA ILE A 94 -6.72 7.98 -18.78
C ILE A 94 -7.41 8.46 -17.50
N ASN A 95 -8.36 9.39 -17.63
CA ASN A 95 -9.11 9.94 -16.49
C ASN A 95 -9.92 8.85 -15.80
N THR A 96 -10.69 8.05 -16.55
CA THR A 96 -11.50 6.97 -15.97
C THR A 96 -10.64 5.93 -15.25
N VAL A 97 -9.53 5.47 -15.85
CA VAL A 97 -8.64 4.50 -15.18
C VAL A 97 -8.02 5.11 -13.93
N SER A 98 -7.63 6.37 -13.96
CA SER A 98 -7.09 7.08 -12.79
C SER A 98 -8.12 7.18 -11.67
N GLU A 99 -9.36 7.61 -11.97
CA GLU A 99 -10.46 7.74 -11.00
C GLU A 99 -10.80 6.40 -10.34
N VAL A 100 -10.93 5.33 -11.15
CA VAL A 100 -11.19 3.98 -10.66
C VAL A 100 -10.04 3.50 -9.78
N SER A 101 -8.79 3.70 -10.22
CA SER A 101 -7.60 3.33 -9.44
C SER A 101 -7.54 4.05 -8.09
N THR A 102 -7.82 5.36 -8.05
CA THR A 102 -7.87 6.14 -6.81
C THR A 102 -9.01 5.67 -5.90
N LYS A 103 -10.22 5.46 -6.43
CA LYS A 103 -11.38 4.99 -5.65
C LYS A 103 -11.12 3.62 -5.02
N ILE A 104 -10.66 2.66 -5.81
CA ILE A 104 -10.34 1.32 -5.31
C ILE A 104 -9.15 1.37 -4.35
N GLY A 105 -8.12 2.17 -4.64
CA GLY A 105 -6.97 2.34 -3.77
C GLY A 105 -7.33 2.88 -2.38
N ALA A 106 -8.21 3.89 -2.31
CA ALA A 106 -8.70 4.41 -1.04
C ALA A 106 -9.52 3.36 -0.26
N THR A 107 -10.41 2.65 -0.94
CA THR A 107 -11.23 1.58 -0.36
C THR A 107 -10.36 0.43 0.15
N LEU A 108 -9.37 0.01 -0.64
CA LEU A 108 -8.38 -1.01 -0.28
C LEU A 108 -7.58 -0.60 0.96
N LYS A 109 -7.11 0.65 1.03
CA LYS A 109 -6.35 1.15 2.17
C LYS A 109 -7.16 1.15 3.45
N GLN A 110 -8.42 1.58 3.40
CA GLN A 110 -9.30 1.53 4.57
C GLN A 110 -9.55 0.08 5.01
N ALA A 111 -9.96 -0.77 4.07
CA ALA A 111 -10.23 -2.19 4.37
C ALA A 111 -8.98 -2.92 4.88
N TRP A 112 -7.79 -2.53 4.43
CA TRP A 112 -6.51 -3.05 4.93
C TRP A 112 -6.29 -2.71 6.40
N VAL A 113 -6.46 -1.44 6.77
CA VAL A 113 -6.31 -1.00 8.17
C VAL A 113 -7.32 -1.70 9.06
N ASP A 114 -8.59 -1.75 8.64
CA ASP A 114 -9.66 -2.40 9.40
C ASP A 114 -9.40 -3.90 9.59
N TRP A 115 -8.94 -4.58 8.53
CA TRP A 115 -8.58 -5.99 8.58
C TRP A 115 -7.36 -6.24 9.49
N CYS A 116 -6.33 -5.38 9.41
CA CYS A 116 -5.18 -5.45 10.31
C CYS A 116 -5.57 -5.23 11.77
N ASP A 117 -6.44 -4.25 12.06
CA ASP A 117 -6.92 -3.96 13.41
C ASP A 117 -7.70 -5.14 14.00
N ALA A 118 -8.60 -5.73 13.21
CA ALA A 118 -9.33 -6.93 13.62
C ALA A 118 -8.36 -8.07 13.96
N ARG A 119 -7.34 -8.30 13.13
CA ARG A 119 -6.34 -9.35 13.36
C ARG A 119 -5.46 -9.06 14.56
N LEU A 120 -4.99 -7.83 14.73
CA LEU A 120 -4.20 -7.44 15.90
C LEU A 120 -5.01 -7.58 17.20
N GLY A 121 -6.31 -7.30 17.16
CA GLY A 121 -7.22 -7.51 18.29
C GLY A 121 -7.43 -8.96 18.69
N GLU A 122 -7.17 -9.92 17.80
CA GLU A 122 -7.18 -11.36 18.11
C GLU A 122 -5.95 -11.82 18.90
N LEU A 123 -4.86 -11.03 18.91
CA LEU A 123 -3.63 -11.41 19.59
C LEU A 123 -3.76 -11.24 21.10
N GLN A 124 -3.33 -12.26 21.84
CA GLN A 124 -3.25 -12.21 23.30
C GLN A 124 -1.98 -11.49 23.76
N VAL A 125 -1.85 -10.21 23.39
CA VAL A 125 -0.64 -9.39 23.62
C VAL A 125 -0.24 -9.35 25.11
N GLY A 126 -1.19 -9.51 26.02
CA GLY A 126 -0.94 -9.63 27.46
C GLY A 126 0.01 -10.79 27.82
N ARG A 127 -0.09 -11.94 27.14
CA ARG A 127 0.77 -13.11 27.38
C ARG A 127 2.23 -12.89 26.99
N ARG A 128 2.54 -11.82 26.26
CA ARG A 128 3.91 -11.46 25.87
C ARG A 128 4.84 -11.30 27.08
N VAL A 129 4.32 -10.86 28.22
CA VAL A 129 5.13 -10.69 29.46
C VAL A 129 5.67 -12.03 29.99
N MET A 130 5.08 -13.14 29.57
CA MET A 130 5.49 -14.50 29.96
C MET A 130 6.53 -15.10 29.01
N LEU A 131 6.89 -14.40 27.93
CA LEU A 131 7.96 -14.83 27.03
C LEU A 131 9.32 -14.43 27.60
N GLU A 132 10.31 -15.30 27.45
CA GLU A 132 11.67 -15.06 27.94
C GLU A 132 12.69 -14.93 26.80
N GLY A 133 13.77 -14.17 27.07
CA GLY A 133 14.96 -14.08 26.23
C GLY A 133 14.66 -13.77 24.76
N LYS A 134 15.11 -14.65 23.85
CA LYS A 134 14.94 -14.48 22.40
C LYS A 134 13.47 -14.44 21.99
N ALA A 135 12.60 -15.23 22.62
CA ALA A 135 11.20 -15.31 22.25
C ALA A 135 10.47 -13.98 22.49
N ALA A 136 10.77 -13.30 23.60
CA ALA A 136 10.25 -11.98 23.92
C ALA A 136 10.77 -10.90 22.95
N HIS A 137 12.05 -10.94 22.62
CA HIS A 137 12.65 -10.01 21.65
C HIS A 137 11.99 -10.15 20.27
N ASP A 138 11.91 -11.37 19.77
CA ASP A 138 11.31 -11.68 18.47
C ASP A 138 9.82 -11.30 18.44
N ALA A 139 9.06 -11.55 19.52
CA ALA A 139 7.66 -11.14 19.60
C ALA A 139 7.48 -9.61 19.54
N ASN A 140 8.38 -8.86 20.17
CA ASN A 140 8.40 -7.39 20.08
C ASN A 140 8.71 -6.89 18.67
N LEU A 141 9.63 -7.55 17.97
CA LEU A 141 9.92 -7.25 16.57
C LEU A 141 8.71 -7.56 15.68
N SER A 142 8.08 -8.73 15.85
CA SER A 142 6.87 -9.10 15.11
C SER A 142 5.75 -8.08 15.29
N LEU A 143 5.47 -7.63 16.51
CA LEU A 143 4.47 -6.58 16.74
C LEU A 143 4.81 -5.27 16.03
N ARG A 144 6.08 -4.83 16.09
CA ARG A 144 6.53 -3.63 15.38
C ARG A 144 6.40 -3.76 13.87
N ASP A 145 6.72 -4.93 13.33
CA ASP A 145 6.57 -5.21 11.90
C ASP A 145 5.10 -5.22 11.48
N LEU A 146 4.21 -5.83 12.28
CA LEU A 146 2.77 -5.81 12.03
C LEU A 146 2.21 -4.37 12.03
N GLU A 147 2.62 -3.54 13.00
CA GLU A 147 2.27 -2.11 13.02
C GLU A 147 2.81 -1.36 11.80
N LYS A 148 4.04 -1.66 11.38
CA LYS A 148 4.62 -1.07 10.16
C LYS A 148 3.84 -1.47 8.91
N PHE A 149 3.41 -2.72 8.80
CA PHE A 149 2.59 -3.20 7.69
C PHE A 149 1.20 -2.57 7.70
N ARG A 150 0.55 -2.48 8.87
CA ARG A 150 -0.73 -1.81 9.05
C ARG A 150 -0.70 -0.37 8.55
N ASN A 151 0.34 0.38 8.91
CA ASN A 151 0.50 1.78 8.51
C ASN A 151 1.07 1.97 7.09
N GLY A 152 1.50 0.87 6.45
CA GLY A 152 2.09 0.86 5.12
C GLY A 152 1.06 0.79 3.98
N GLU A 153 1.57 0.78 2.74
CA GLU A 153 0.72 0.64 1.56
C GLU A 153 0.32 -0.84 1.37
N PRO A 154 -0.98 -1.14 1.20
CA PRO A 154 -1.46 -2.50 0.98
C PRO A 154 -1.00 -3.04 -0.37
N ARG A 155 0.02 -3.89 -0.33
CA ARG A 155 0.51 -4.66 -1.48
C ARG A 155 0.27 -6.15 -1.22
N ALA A 156 0.07 -6.91 -2.29
CA ALA A 156 -0.01 -8.37 -2.27
C ALA A 156 1.02 -9.04 -1.33
N ALA A 157 2.30 -8.71 -1.53
CA ALA A 157 3.39 -9.24 -0.71
C ALA A 157 3.27 -8.82 0.77
N ALA A 158 2.88 -7.57 1.05
CA ALA A 158 2.70 -7.06 2.40
C ALA A 158 1.54 -7.75 3.13
N ILE A 159 0.41 -7.99 2.44
CA ILE A 159 -0.74 -8.73 2.97
C ILE A 159 -0.31 -10.16 3.35
N THR A 160 0.44 -10.81 2.47
CA THR A 160 0.94 -12.18 2.73
C THR A 160 1.91 -12.22 3.91
N GLN A 161 2.85 -11.27 3.97
CA GLN A 161 3.85 -11.17 5.04
C GLN A 161 3.21 -10.84 6.39
N PHE A 162 2.30 -9.88 6.44
CA PHE A 162 1.55 -9.55 7.66
C PHE A 162 0.88 -10.79 8.22
N ARG A 163 0.16 -11.55 7.39
CA ARG A 163 -0.52 -12.77 7.82
C ARG A 163 0.46 -13.79 8.40
N LEU A 164 1.58 -14.04 7.72
CA LEU A 164 2.58 -14.99 8.18
C LEU A 164 3.15 -14.61 9.56
N ILE A 165 3.48 -13.32 9.74
CA ILE A 165 4.00 -12.81 11.02
C ILE A 165 2.92 -12.87 12.10
N HIS A 166 1.67 -12.52 11.76
CA HIS A 166 0.53 -12.57 12.67
C HIS A 166 0.26 -13.98 13.15
N ASP A 167 0.17 -14.96 12.22
CA ASP A 167 -0.08 -16.36 12.55
C ASP A 167 1.02 -16.93 13.45
N SER A 168 2.29 -16.67 13.11
CA SER A 168 3.44 -17.13 13.91
C SER A 168 3.51 -16.46 15.29
N LEU A 169 3.19 -15.17 15.38
CA LEU A 169 3.13 -14.47 16.66
C LEU A 169 1.98 -14.99 17.52
N ARG A 170 0.80 -15.21 16.93
CA ARG A 170 -0.36 -15.77 17.61
C ARG A 170 -0.04 -17.13 18.21
N GLU A 171 0.49 -18.05 17.42
CA GLU A 171 0.88 -19.39 17.88
C GLU A 171 1.81 -19.32 19.10
N ARG A 172 2.83 -18.45 19.04
CA ARG A 172 3.76 -18.25 20.16
C ARG A 172 3.10 -17.68 21.41
N LEU A 173 2.14 -16.76 21.25
CA LEU A 173 1.41 -16.17 22.38
C LEU A 173 0.39 -17.17 22.96
N ASP A 174 -0.22 -18.01 22.13
CA ASP A 174 -1.17 -19.03 22.56
C ASP A 174 -0.48 -20.16 23.35
N GLU A 175 0.78 -20.47 23.02
CA GLU A 175 1.65 -21.39 23.77
C GLU A 175 2.18 -20.81 25.09
N ALA A 176 2.22 -19.49 25.22
CA ALA A 176 2.69 -18.85 26.44
C ALA A 176 1.68 -19.05 27.59
N PRO A 177 2.15 -19.24 28.83
CA PRO A 177 1.26 -19.31 29.99
C PRO A 177 0.41 -18.05 30.15
N ASP A 178 -0.75 -18.20 30.78
CA ASP A 178 -1.54 -17.04 31.18
C ASP A 178 -0.76 -16.19 32.21
N PRO A 179 -0.65 -14.87 32.01
CA PRO A 179 0.07 -14.01 32.92
C PRO A 179 -0.72 -13.80 34.20
N ASP A 180 0.00 -13.69 35.32
CA ASP A 180 -0.57 -13.19 36.56
C ASP A 180 -1.08 -11.74 36.33
N PRO A 181 -2.33 -11.39 36.67
CA PRO A 181 -2.85 -10.04 36.55
C PRO A 181 -1.96 -8.97 37.21
N GLN A 182 -1.33 -9.28 38.34
CA GLN A 182 -0.40 -8.38 39.03
C GLN A 182 0.85 -8.10 38.18
N LEU A 183 1.31 -9.12 37.44
CA LEU A 183 2.46 -9.00 36.56
C LEU A 183 2.13 -8.12 35.36
N VAL A 184 0.93 -8.28 34.78
CA VAL A 184 0.44 -7.42 33.69
C VAL A 184 0.39 -5.96 34.15
N GLU A 185 -0.16 -5.70 35.33
CA GLU A 185 -0.23 -4.35 35.90
C GLU A 185 1.17 -3.76 36.13
N LEU A 186 2.09 -4.53 36.72
CA LEU A 186 3.48 -4.13 36.93
C LEU A 186 4.17 -3.76 35.62
N PHE A 187 4.09 -4.60 34.59
CA PHE A 187 4.65 -4.28 33.27
C PHE A 187 3.95 -3.10 32.60
N GLY A 188 2.65 -2.92 32.80
CA GLY A 188 1.92 -1.74 32.38
C GLY A 188 2.52 -0.46 32.98
N ARG A 189 2.74 -0.46 34.31
CA ARG A 189 3.38 0.67 35.02
C ARG A 189 4.82 0.90 34.56
N LEU A 190 5.61 -0.15 34.38
CA LEU A 190 7.00 -0.06 33.90
C LEU A 190 7.06 0.57 32.49
N ASN A 191 6.18 0.14 31.58
CA ASN A 191 6.13 0.64 30.20
C ASN A 191 5.64 2.09 30.11
N ALA A 192 4.71 2.51 30.98
CA ALA A 192 4.24 3.90 31.06
C ALA A 192 5.30 4.87 31.62
N GLY A 193 6.40 4.34 32.17
CA GLY A 193 7.42 5.10 32.87
C GLY A 193 7.08 5.18 34.36
N THR A 194 7.61 4.23 35.12
CA THR A 194 7.61 4.29 36.59
C THR A 194 8.96 4.76 37.12
N THR A 195 9.01 5.14 38.39
CA THR A 195 10.24 5.49 39.10
C THR A 195 10.57 4.42 40.13
N PHE A 196 11.85 4.27 40.49
CA PHE A 196 12.29 3.18 41.36
C PHE A 196 11.64 3.22 42.75
N ASP A 197 11.34 4.41 43.28
CA ASP A 197 10.61 4.62 44.54
C ASP A 197 9.16 4.11 44.52
N LYS A 198 8.59 3.90 43.32
CA LYS A 198 7.24 3.35 43.14
C LYS A 198 7.22 1.85 42.94
N LEU A 199 8.39 1.20 42.86
CA LEU A 199 8.50 -0.26 42.82
C LEU A 199 8.49 -0.79 44.26
N THR A 200 7.55 -1.67 44.53
CA THR A 200 7.39 -2.28 45.86
C THR A 200 8.24 -3.55 46.01
N ALA A 201 8.42 -4.00 47.25
CA ALA A 201 9.08 -5.29 47.50
C ALA A 201 8.28 -6.47 46.90
N ASP A 202 6.96 -6.35 46.84
CA ASP A 202 6.07 -7.35 46.23
C ASP A 202 6.29 -7.38 44.70
N ASP A 203 6.46 -6.23 44.06
CA ASP A 203 6.78 -6.15 42.62
C ASP A 203 8.10 -6.86 42.27
N LEU A 204 9.14 -6.62 43.08
CA LEU A 204 10.44 -7.27 42.91
C LEU A 204 10.35 -8.79 43.17
N THR A 205 9.56 -9.18 44.17
CA THR A 205 9.29 -10.59 44.48
C THR A 205 8.60 -11.26 43.29
N LEU A 206 7.60 -10.62 42.70
CA LEU A 206 6.86 -11.11 41.55
C LEU A 206 7.78 -11.30 40.33
N ILE A 207 8.62 -10.30 40.01
CA ILE A 207 9.62 -10.41 38.94
C ILE A 207 10.55 -11.61 39.19
N HIS A 208 10.98 -11.83 40.42
CA HIS A 208 11.89 -12.92 40.76
C HIS A 208 11.22 -14.29 40.67
N GLN A 209 10.00 -14.43 41.19
CA GLN A 209 9.20 -15.66 41.13
C GLN A 209 8.97 -16.12 39.69
N HIS A 210 8.69 -15.17 38.80
CA HIS A 210 8.49 -15.43 37.37
C HIS A 210 9.81 -15.46 36.56
N LYS A 211 10.97 -15.34 37.22
CA LYS A 211 12.31 -15.36 36.59
C LYS A 211 12.54 -14.29 35.51
N LEU A 212 11.81 -13.17 35.58
CA LEU A 212 11.84 -12.11 34.57
C LEU A 212 12.92 -11.05 34.83
N GLY A 213 13.75 -11.21 35.86
CA GLY A 213 14.75 -10.21 36.25
C GLY A 213 15.77 -9.88 35.15
N SER A 214 16.07 -10.81 34.25
CA SER A 214 16.97 -10.59 33.11
C SER A 214 16.35 -9.81 31.95
N THR A 215 15.03 -9.60 31.97
CA THR A 215 14.27 -8.96 30.89
C THR A 215 13.95 -7.49 31.17
N ILE A 216 14.24 -7.02 32.39
CA ILE A 216 13.92 -5.66 32.85
C ILE A 216 15.22 -4.88 33.03
N GLU A 217 15.31 -3.73 32.34
CA GLU A 217 16.43 -2.80 32.48
C GLU A 217 15.99 -1.55 33.24
N VAL A 218 16.67 -1.23 34.35
CA VAL A 218 16.43 0.00 35.13
C VAL A 218 17.48 1.03 34.75
N ARG A 219 17.05 2.17 34.18
CA ARG A 219 17.95 3.26 33.77
C ARG A 219 17.76 4.49 34.65
N ARG A 220 18.87 5.08 35.10
CA ARG A 220 18.88 6.37 35.81
C ARG A 220 18.47 7.48 34.84
N ARG A 221 17.45 8.26 35.21
CA ARG A 221 17.07 9.47 34.46
C ARG A 221 18.17 10.51 34.61
N VAL A 222 18.79 10.91 33.50
CA VAL A 222 19.69 12.06 33.46
C VAL A 222 18.81 13.26 33.15
N SER A 223 18.58 14.10 34.16
CA SER A 223 17.92 15.41 34.04
C SER A 223 18.91 16.46 33.58
#